data_AF-A0A6B3IH41-F1
#
_entry.id   AF-A0A6B3IH41-F1
#
_cell.length_a   1.000
_cell.length_b   1.000
_cell.length_c   1.000
_cell.angle_alpha   90.00
_cell.angle_beta   90.00
_cell.angle_gamma   90.00
#
_symmetry.space_group_name_H-M   'P 1'
#
loop_
_entity.id
_entity.type
_entity.pdbx_description
1 polymer ?
#
loop_
_entity_poly.entity_id
_entity_poly.type
_entity_poly.pdbx_seq_one_letter_code
_entity_poly.pdbx_strand_id
1 'polypeptide(L)'
;VGRAVDELDVTIQEIRTAIFALQQEPAEAPSGLRTRVLREINMAAVPLGFKPSHRFLGAVDSLVGELTGKNLVAALREALSNAFRHARASVIDVVVDATATLPDGRAAVRLSVADDGVGIPEGGRR
;
A
#
# COMPACT_ATOMS: atom_id res chain seq x y z
N VAL A 1 24.89 0.80 33.71
CA VAL A 1 25.19 2.22 33.39
C VAL A 1 26.08 2.18 32.15
N GLY A 2 25.73 2.64 30.94
CA GLY A 2 24.49 3.17 30.34
C GLY A 2 24.17 2.37 29.06
N ARG A 3 22.96 2.33 28.46
CA ARG A 3 21.87 3.30 28.24
C ARG A 3 22.35 4.63 27.65
N ALA A 4 21.88 4.89 26.42
CA ALA A 4 22.10 6.06 25.57
C ALA A 4 23.58 6.12 25.09
N VAL A 5 23.91 6.17 23.80
CA VAL A 5 23.41 7.01 22.71
C VAL A 5 23.85 6.34 21.41
N ASP A 6 22.94 6.18 20.45
CA ASP A 6 23.24 6.34 19.02
C ASP A 6 21.97 6.93 18.37
N GLU A 7 21.52 8.02 18.99
CA GLU A 7 20.65 8.99 18.35
C GLU A 7 21.53 9.94 17.52
N LEU A 8 20.98 10.36 16.37
CA LEU A 8 21.37 11.48 15.51
C LEU A 8 22.52 11.25 14.50
N ASP A 9 22.11 11.03 13.25
CA ASP A 9 22.61 11.69 12.02
C ASP A 9 21.47 11.60 10.98
N VAL A 10 20.39 12.39 11.05
CA VAL A 10 20.16 13.81 10.72
C VAL A 10 20.53 14.22 9.29
N THR A 11 19.46 14.56 8.56
CA THR A 11 19.34 15.50 7.44
C THR A 11 20.02 15.17 6.11
N ILE A 12 19.20 14.68 5.19
CA ILE A 12 18.95 15.39 3.92
C ILE A 12 17.45 15.28 3.60
N GLN A 13 16.85 16.46 3.40
CA GLN A 13 15.49 16.78 2.97
C GLN A 13 14.33 16.22 3.79
N GLU A 14 13.97 16.99 4.82
CA GLU A 14 12.57 17.32 5.07
C GLU A 14 11.91 17.84 3.77
N ILE A 15 11.40 16.92 2.99
CA ILE A 15 10.16 17.14 2.28
C ILE A 15 9.22 16.05 2.80
N ARG A 16 8.61 16.36 3.94
CA ARG A 16 7.32 15.76 4.31
C ARG A 16 6.37 16.13 3.19
N THR A 17 6.14 15.22 2.28
CA THR A 17 4.92 15.28 1.52
C THR A 17 4.06 14.13 1.99
N ALA A 18 3.15 14.46 2.89
CA ALA A 18 1.91 13.73 3.08
C ALA A 18 1.08 13.78 1.78
N ILE A 19 1.62 13.25 0.67
CA ILE A 19 0.95 13.19 -0.64
C ILE A 19 -0.34 12.37 -0.51
N PHE A 20 -0.32 11.37 0.35
CA PHE A 20 -1.48 10.50 0.56
C PHE A 20 -2.56 11.08 1.48
N ALA A 21 -2.26 12.13 2.27
CA ALA A 21 -3.24 12.71 3.19
C ALA A 21 -4.16 13.75 2.52
N LEU A 22 -3.76 14.29 1.36
CA LEU A 22 -4.44 15.44 0.72
C LEU A 22 -5.46 15.07 -0.37
N GLN A 23 -5.68 13.78 -0.64
CA GLN A 23 -6.69 13.33 -1.62
C GLN A 23 -7.82 12.51 -1.00
N GLN A 24 -8.30 12.95 0.17
CA GLN A 24 -9.63 12.56 0.61
C GLN A 24 -10.64 13.42 -0.17
N GLU A 25 -10.85 13.09 -1.46
CA GLU A 25 -11.96 13.66 -2.22
C GLU A 25 -13.30 13.29 -1.55
N PRO A 26 -14.32 14.16 -1.62
CA PRO A 26 -15.64 13.89 -1.07
C PRO A 26 -16.23 12.62 -1.69
N ALA A 27 -17.04 11.91 -0.91
CA ALA A 27 -17.72 10.68 -1.30
C ALA A 27 -18.71 10.90 -2.47
N GLU A 28 -18.22 11.02 -3.70
CA GLU A 28 -19.05 11.01 -4.91
C GLU A 28 -19.03 9.63 -5.57
N ALA A 29 -20.21 8.99 -5.56
CA ALA A 29 -20.55 7.64 -6.02
C ALA A 29 -19.79 6.47 -5.33
N PRO A 30 -20.46 5.32 -5.07
CA PRO A 30 -19.73 4.11 -4.67
C PRO A 30 -18.91 3.63 -5.87
N SER A 31 -17.69 4.13 -5.99
CA SER A 31 -16.73 3.55 -6.91
C SER A 31 -16.34 2.16 -6.41
N GLY A 32 -16.43 1.16 -7.28
CA GLY A 32 -16.04 -0.22 -6.98
C GLY A 32 -14.63 -0.28 -6.38
N LEU A 33 -14.34 -1.33 -5.62
CA LEU A 33 -13.02 -1.50 -4.98
C LEU A 33 -11.89 -1.44 -6.01
N ARG A 34 -12.10 -1.95 -7.23
CA ARG A 34 -11.13 -1.83 -8.32
C ARG A 34 -10.77 -0.38 -8.63
N THR A 35 -11.77 0.49 -8.76
CA THR A 35 -11.56 1.91 -9.04
C THR A 35 -10.79 2.60 -7.93
N ARG A 36 -11.11 2.29 -6.67
CA ARG A 36 -10.40 2.83 -5.51
C ARG A 36 -8.93 2.37 -5.47
N VAL A 37 -8.66 1.09 -5.72
CA VAL A 37 -7.29 0.55 -5.81
C VAL A 37 -6.50 1.21 -6.95
N LEU A 38 -7.10 1.34 -8.14
CA LEU A 38 -6.48 1.99 -9.29
C LEU A 38 -6.15 3.46 -9.01
N ARG A 39 -7.01 4.16 -8.26
CA ARG A 39 -6.75 5.54 -7.82
C ARG A 39 -5.50 5.60 -6.96
N GLU A 40 -5.37 4.76 -5.93
CA GLU A 40 -4.17 4.75 -5.07
C GLU A 40 -2.90 4.42 -5.86
N ILE A 41 -2.97 3.48 -6.80
CA ILE A 41 -1.83 3.12 -7.67
C ILE A 41 -1.40 4.30 -8.55
N ASN A 42 -2.37 4.97 -9.20
CA ASN A 42 -2.08 6.13 -10.03
C ASN A 42 -1.51 7.28 -9.19
N MET A 43 -1.95 7.42 -7.94
CA MET A 43 -1.44 8.43 -7.02
C MET A 43 -0.02 8.15 -6.54
N ALA A 44 0.31 6.88 -6.30
CA ALA A 44 1.67 6.49 -5.97
C ALA A 44 2.63 6.63 -7.16
N ALA A 45 2.13 6.56 -8.40
CA ALA A 45 2.98 6.65 -9.59
C ALA A 45 3.76 7.97 -9.70
N VAL A 46 3.19 9.07 -9.22
CA VAL A 46 3.82 10.40 -9.27
C VAL A 46 5.10 10.45 -8.40
N PRO A 47 5.04 10.16 -7.08
CA PRO A 47 6.26 10.16 -6.26
C PRO A 47 7.21 8.99 -6.59
N LEU A 48 6.70 7.84 -7.05
CA LEU A 48 7.54 6.70 -7.43
C LEU A 48 8.32 6.94 -8.74
N GLY A 49 7.83 7.80 -9.63
CA GLY A 49 8.40 8.01 -10.96
C GLY A 49 8.08 6.89 -11.97
N PHE A 50 7.36 5.85 -11.55
CA PHE A 50 6.85 4.78 -12.39
C PHE A 50 5.49 4.31 -11.87
N LYS A 51 4.68 3.72 -12.76
CA LYS A 51 3.36 3.18 -12.39
C LYS A 51 3.49 1.73 -11.90
N PRO A 52 3.08 1.41 -10.66
CA PRO A 52 2.99 0.02 -10.20
C PRO A 52 2.08 -0.82 -11.11
N SER A 53 2.47 -2.07 -11.37
CA SER A 53 1.62 -3.05 -12.05
C SER A 53 0.50 -3.51 -11.13
N HIS A 54 -0.59 -4.02 -11.72
CA HIS A 54 -1.71 -4.50 -10.94
C HIS A 54 -2.45 -5.67 -11.57
N ARG A 55 -3.06 -6.48 -10.73
CA ARG A 55 -3.92 -7.61 -11.12
C ARG A 55 -5.08 -7.77 -10.14
N PHE A 56 -6.26 -8.03 -10.69
CA PHE A 56 -7.45 -8.40 -9.90
C PHE A 56 -7.83 -9.84 -10.22
N LEU A 57 -7.93 -10.68 -9.20
CA LEU A 57 -8.38 -12.08 -9.32
C LEU A 57 -9.76 -12.21 -8.66
N GLY A 58 -10.68 -12.87 -9.36
CA GLY A 58 -12.06 -13.04 -8.89
C GLY A 58 -12.94 -11.79 -9.03
N ALA A 59 -14.19 -11.91 -8.54
CA ALA A 59 -15.20 -10.86 -8.63
C ALA A 59 -15.06 -9.85 -7.48
N VAL A 60 -13.94 -9.12 -7.46
CA VAL A 60 -13.52 -8.21 -6.39
C VAL A 60 -14.63 -7.24 -5.97
N ASP A 61 -15.31 -6.59 -6.92
CA ASP A 61 -16.32 -5.56 -6.61
C ASP A 61 -17.60 -6.14 -5.99
N SER A 62 -17.93 -7.42 -6.23
CA SER A 62 -19.12 -8.07 -5.67
C SER A 62 -18.84 -8.92 -4.44
N LEU A 63 -17.62 -9.46 -4.30
CA LEU A 63 -17.25 -10.34 -3.19
C LEU A 63 -16.65 -9.60 -2.00
N VAL A 64 -16.10 -8.39 -2.20
CA VAL A 64 -15.48 -7.62 -1.13
C VAL A 64 -16.44 -6.55 -0.64
N GLY A 65 -16.92 -6.70 0.60
CA GLY A 65 -17.79 -5.74 1.26
C GLY A 65 -17.08 -4.40 1.55
N GLU A 66 -17.88 -3.36 1.77
CA GLU A 66 -17.40 -1.98 1.88
C GLU A 66 -16.34 -1.77 2.99
N LEU A 67 -16.56 -2.34 4.18
CA LEU A 67 -15.61 -2.21 5.30
C LEU A 67 -14.26 -2.86 4.96
N THR A 68 -14.28 -4.08 4.42
CA THR A 68 -13.06 -4.79 4.01
C THR A 68 -12.37 -4.04 2.87
N GLY A 69 -13.13 -3.49 1.92
CA GLY A 69 -12.61 -2.66 0.84
C GLY A 69 -11.91 -1.40 1.35
N LYS A 70 -12.50 -0.67 2.30
CA LYS A 70 -11.87 0.48 2.95
C LYS A 70 -10.55 0.12 3.63
N ASN A 71 -10.54 -0.97 4.39
CA ASN A 71 -9.33 -1.45 5.08
C ASN A 71 -8.24 -1.87 4.08
N LEU A 72 -8.61 -2.52 2.97
CA LEU A 72 -7.67 -2.92 1.92
C LEU A 72 -7.04 -1.69 1.23
N VAL A 73 -7.84 -0.68 0.91
CA VAL A 73 -7.34 0.59 0.33
C VAL A 73 -6.40 1.29 1.29
N ALA A 74 -6.72 1.33 2.59
CA ALA A 74 -5.82 1.89 3.60
C ALA A 74 -4.49 1.11 3.69
N ALA A 75 -4.54 -0.23 3.68
CA ALA A 75 -3.35 -1.06 3.69
C ALA A 75 -2.48 -0.90 2.43
N LEU A 76 -3.12 -0.78 1.25
CA LEU A 76 -2.42 -0.51 -0.01
C LEU A 76 -1.68 0.82 0.03
N ARG A 77 -2.34 1.88 0.50
CA ARG A 77 -1.75 3.20 0.64
C ARG A 77 -0.51 3.18 1.54
N GLU A 78 -0.60 2.52 2.69
CA GLU A 78 0.54 2.39 3.61
C GLU A 78 1.68 1.59 2.97
N ALA A 79 1.37 0.47 2.29
CA ALA A 79 2.38 -0.32 1.60
C ALA A 79 3.11 0.48 0.50
N LEU A 80 2.37 1.24 -0.32
CA LEU A 80 2.95 2.10 -1.35
C LEU A 80 3.78 3.26 -0.75
N SER A 81 3.32 3.83 0.35
CA SER A 81 4.06 4.84 1.12
C SER A 81 5.38 4.27 1.66
N ASN A 82 5.37 3.03 2.15
CA ASN A 82 6.58 2.36 2.65
C ASN A 82 7.55 2.03 1.53
N ALA A 83 7.06 1.53 0.39
CA ALA A 83 7.89 1.28 -0.77
C ALA A 83 8.58 2.57 -1.27
N PHE A 84 7.81 3.66 -1.39
CA PHE A 84 8.36 4.96 -1.77
C PHE A 84 9.44 5.46 -0.79
N ARG A 85 9.19 5.37 0.53
CA ARG A 85 10.10 5.89 1.54
C ARG A 85 11.37 5.05 1.72
N HIS A 86 11.28 3.74 1.55
CA HIS A 86 12.30 2.83 2.05
C HIS A 86 12.85 1.83 1.03
N ALA A 87 12.04 1.39 0.05
CA ALA A 87 12.42 0.25 -0.77
C ALA A 87 13.48 0.57 -1.83
N ARG A 88 13.57 1.80 -2.33
CA ARG A 88 14.35 2.14 -3.54
C ARG A 88 14.02 1.21 -4.72
N ALA A 89 12.77 0.75 -4.78
CA ALA A 89 12.27 -0.18 -5.78
C ALA A 89 12.18 0.49 -7.15
N SER A 90 12.37 -0.31 -8.20
CA SER A 90 12.12 0.06 -9.60
C SER A 90 10.86 -0.59 -10.17
N VAL A 91 10.36 -1.61 -9.46
CA VAL A 91 9.15 -2.38 -9.80
C VAL A 91 8.31 -2.57 -8.55
N ILE A 92 7.00 -2.40 -8.69
CA ILE A 92 6.01 -2.76 -7.66
C ILE A 92 4.85 -3.47 -8.35
N ASP A 93 4.47 -4.65 -7.85
CA ASP A 93 3.31 -5.41 -8.28
C ASP A 93 2.23 -5.47 -7.20
N VAL A 94 1.01 -5.08 -7.56
CA VAL A 94 -0.16 -5.05 -6.67
C VAL A 94 -1.18 -6.09 -7.11
N VAL A 95 -1.41 -7.10 -6.29
CA VAL A 95 -2.41 -8.14 -6.56
C VAL A 95 -3.54 -8.07 -5.53
N VAL A 96 -4.78 -7.96 -6.00
CA VAL A 96 -5.98 -8.11 -5.18
C VAL A 96 -6.69 -9.39 -5.59
N ASP A 97 -6.69 -10.37 -4.71
CA ASP A 97 -7.23 -11.70 -4.95
C ASP A 97 -8.46 -11.96 -4.07
N ALA A 98 -9.65 -11.95 -4.68
CA ALA A 98 -10.93 -12.29 -4.06
C ALA A 98 -11.31 -13.77 -4.25
N THR A 99 -10.40 -14.60 -4.74
CA THR A 99 -10.54 -16.08 -4.79
C THR A 99 -9.85 -16.76 -3.61
N ALA A 100 -9.12 -16.00 -2.80
CA ALA A 100 -8.43 -16.50 -1.62
C ALA A 100 -9.39 -17.09 -0.59
N THR A 101 -8.92 -18.08 0.14
CA THR A 101 -9.63 -18.68 1.28
C THR A 101 -8.77 -18.61 2.54
N LEU A 102 -9.42 -18.43 3.68
CA LEU A 102 -8.79 -18.61 4.98
C LEU A 102 -8.48 -20.10 5.23
N PRO A 103 -7.60 -20.44 6.19
CA PRO A 103 -7.32 -21.83 6.56
C PRO A 103 -8.56 -22.61 7.01
N ASP A 104 -9.58 -21.91 7.50
CA ASP A 104 -10.87 -22.48 7.92
C ASP A 104 -11.89 -22.66 6.77
N GLY A 105 -11.48 -22.40 5.53
CA GLY A 105 -12.29 -22.56 4.32
C GLY A 105 -13.23 -21.38 4.01
N ARG A 106 -13.29 -20.35 4.86
CA ARG A 106 -14.10 -19.16 4.56
C ARG A 106 -13.47 -18.32 3.44
N ALA A 107 -14.32 -17.64 2.69
CA ALA A 107 -13.90 -16.69 1.67
C ALA A 107 -13.04 -15.56 2.30
N ALA A 108 -11.99 -15.18 1.59
CA ALA A 108 -11.08 -14.12 1.98
C ALA A 108 -10.79 -13.21 0.78
N VAL A 109 -10.22 -12.05 1.08
CA VAL A 109 -9.51 -11.24 0.09
C VAL A 109 -8.06 -11.11 0.50
N ARG A 110 -7.14 -11.27 -0.44
CA ARG A 110 -5.70 -11.08 -0.24
C ARG A 110 -5.23 -9.89 -1.05
N LEU A 111 -4.60 -8.94 -0.36
CA LEU A 111 -3.79 -7.91 -0.99
C LEU A 111 -2.32 -8.33 -0.91
N SER A 112 -1.63 -8.32 -2.04
CA SER A 112 -0.18 -8.52 -2.11
C SER A 112 0.44 -7.30 -2.79
N VAL A 113 1.45 -6.72 -2.16
CA VAL A 113 2.26 -5.64 -2.71
C VAL A 113 3.69 -6.13 -2.65
N ALA A 114 4.28 -6.39 -3.81
CA ALA A 114 5.63 -6.91 -3.93
C ALA A 114 6.50 -5.89 -4.65
N ASP A 115 7.68 -5.62 -4.12
CA ASP A 115 8.66 -4.72 -4.71
C ASP A 115 10.02 -5.42 -4.88
N ASP A 116 10.86 -4.90 -5.77
CA ASP A 116 12.23 -5.36 -6.03
C ASP A 116 13.27 -4.55 -5.23
N GLY A 117 12.85 -3.90 -4.15
CA GLY A 117 13.68 -3.01 -3.37
C GLY A 117 14.62 -3.70 -2.39
N VAL A 118 15.18 -2.89 -1.49
CA VAL A 118 16.20 -3.31 -0.51
C VAL A 118 15.64 -4.15 0.64
N GLY A 119 14.34 -4.39 0.67
CA GLY A 119 13.66 -5.14 1.73
C GLY A 119 13.57 -4.36 3.06
N ILE A 120 13.17 -5.08 4.12
CA ILE A 120 13.05 -4.50 5.47
C ILE A 120 14.42 -4.60 6.15
N PRO A 121 15.00 -3.49 6.63
CA PRO A 121 16.25 -3.51 7.39
C PRO A 121 16.12 -4.41 8.64
N GLU A 122 17.22 -5.08 9.03
CA GLU A 122 17.25 -5.83 10.28
C GLU A 122 16.89 -4.91 11.46
N GLY A 123 15.79 -5.22 12.16
CA GLY A 123 15.26 -4.41 13.27
C GLY A 123 14.08 -3.49 12.93
N GLY A 124 13.62 -3.44 11.67
CA GLY A 124 12.38 -2.75 11.31
C GLY A 124 11.15 -3.37 11.99
N ARG A 125 10.32 -2.56 12.66
CA ARG A 125 9.03 -3.02 13.20
C ARG A 125 7.94 -2.98 12.12
N ARG A 126 7.04 -3.96 12.16
CA ARG A 126 5.79 -4.01 11.38
C ARG A 126 4.69 -3.23 12.07
#